data_AF-A0A0C3GMA7-F1
#
_entry.id   AF-A0A0C3GMA7-F1
#
_cell.length_a   1.000
_cell.length_b   1.000
_cell.length_c   1.000
_cell.angle_alpha   90.00
_cell.angle_beta   90.00
_cell.angle_gamma   90.00
#
_symmetry.space_group_name_H-M   'P 1'
#
loop_
_entity.id
_entity.type
_entity.pdbx_description
1 polymer ?
#
loop_
_entity_poly.entity_id
_entity_poly.type
_entity_poly.pdbx_seq_one_letter_code
_entity_poly.pdbx_strand_id
1 'polypeptide(L)'
;MLLFSTLYFSSTTTANGLDPLKNFCRRWYHQSQVKNNILFIDGGIESFSDHSGLVIVNSANLCKDNYVIAINMSASWDWKTNISEVVINKTTDAETGNPPPDVQSGTIFQGSLSDPQIYLYGGVTPSINQSFPGWQWPTTNQYTLWGFHTISHAWTQYDIFSNVPQRPSQGASTEAPDLGLAFYMNGMITNWSSLTTSYLGNNTEFLEGMVVIDLNNQTATNRSTDTVTNGNPRVRGGIIYVPKLGPNGILVTVGGATQSSGTLVMGKLCSVPTNQVNIFDISTITGTTNDTTEGWYTQSITGTAPDPRVDFCLVLASAPDGSSHNIYMYGGWDPTQSNKYFDEVWVLSLPSFTWVQIYSGSSPRFGHTCHTVGNRQMITIGGLDNIKATDYCDWEYMSVGIYDMTEGTVNGWGSVFSADKAPYQVNNQVSAAIGGGPDGNATKLLPDGGWSTTLVANLFTGTNNQTQPVNIGNTTLLPSAKSKNTKTAAIIGGTIGGVGGIVVLALLSWLCVRHYPAFFKKSEAGGQEQLEKERADMLGKSELDSKRLSEAIKPGELPPGIHRVMTEVSGTTARSELAANRFVVEMGAPEVHELG
;
A
#
# COMPACT_ATOMS: atom_id res chain seq x y z
N MET A 1 -13.57 -14.25 -19.59
CA MET A 1 -14.07 -15.21 -18.58
C MET A 1 -12.85 -15.98 -18.09
N LEU A 2 -12.08 -15.35 -17.18
CA LEU A 2 -10.90 -15.94 -16.57
C LEU A 2 -11.39 -16.77 -15.38
N LEU A 3 -11.06 -18.06 -15.38
CA LEU A 3 -11.35 -18.96 -14.27
C LEU A 3 -10.57 -18.47 -13.04
N PHE A 4 -11.29 -17.91 -12.07
CA PHE A 4 -10.79 -17.80 -10.71
C PHE A 4 -10.59 -19.23 -10.20
N SER A 5 -9.34 -19.67 -10.14
CA SER A 5 -8.95 -20.76 -9.27
C SER A 5 -9.37 -20.37 -7.86
N THR A 6 -10.25 -21.16 -7.26
CA THR A 6 -10.63 -21.07 -5.85
C THR A 6 -9.38 -20.98 -4.99
N LEU A 7 -9.12 -19.80 -4.43
CA LEU A 7 -8.12 -19.60 -3.40
C LEU A 7 -8.56 -20.44 -2.19
N TYR A 8 -7.83 -21.51 -1.92
CA TYR A 8 -8.06 -22.32 -0.73
C TYR A 8 -7.56 -21.54 0.48
N PHE A 9 -8.47 -21.26 1.42
CA PHE A 9 -8.12 -20.75 2.75
C PHE A 9 -7.40 -21.86 3.53
N SER A 10 -6.07 -21.81 3.55
CA SER A 10 -5.28 -22.60 4.50
C SER A 10 -5.13 -21.78 5.77
N SER A 11 -5.69 -22.24 6.90
CA SER A 11 -5.36 -21.70 8.21
C SER A 11 -3.92 -22.09 8.55
N THR A 12 -2.97 -21.18 8.32
CA THR A 12 -1.57 -21.41 8.64
C THR A 12 -1.26 -20.84 10.01
N THR A 13 -1.18 -21.71 11.02
CA THR A 13 -0.50 -21.38 12.28
C THR A 13 0.99 -21.21 11.98
N THR A 14 1.54 -20.01 12.24
CA THR A 14 3.00 -19.78 12.15
C THR A 14 3.74 -20.60 13.20
N ALA A 15 5.08 -20.67 13.10
CA ALA A 15 5.93 -21.44 14.01
C ALA A 15 5.81 -21.07 15.52
N ASN A 16 5.17 -19.94 15.86
CA ASN A 16 4.85 -19.53 17.23
C ASN A 16 3.38 -19.75 17.64
N GLY A 17 2.54 -20.32 16.77
CA GLY A 17 1.11 -20.49 17.00
C GLY A 17 0.26 -19.25 16.72
N LEU A 18 0.87 -18.12 16.32
CA LEU A 18 0.17 -16.90 15.93
C LEU A 18 -0.33 -17.03 14.48
N ASP A 19 -1.60 -16.72 14.26
CA ASP A 19 -2.22 -16.66 12.94
C ASP A 19 -2.06 -15.23 12.39
N PRO A 20 -1.45 -15.07 11.20
CA PRO A 20 -1.06 -13.76 10.70
C PRO A 20 -2.24 -12.84 10.34
N LEU A 21 -3.45 -13.40 10.22
CA LEU A 21 -4.66 -12.61 10.00
C LEU A 21 -5.45 -12.43 11.29
N LYS A 22 -5.60 -13.49 12.11
CA LYS A 22 -6.42 -13.40 13.34
C LYS A 22 -5.73 -12.68 14.48
N ASN A 23 -4.41 -12.77 14.54
CA ASN A 23 -3.62 -12.12 15.58
C ASN A 23 -3.04 -10.79 15.12
N PHE A 24 -3.28 -10.36 13.87
CA PHE A 24 -2.77 -9.11 13.35
C PHE A 24 -3.21 -7.92 14.20
N CYS A 25 -2.28 -7.05 14.57
CA CYS A 25 -2.53 -5.86 15.40
C CYS A 25 -2.19 -4.57 14.64
N ARG A 26 -1.02 -4.53 13.98
CA ARG A 26 -0.55 -3.40 13.16
C ARG A 26 0.65 -3.81 12.31
N ARG A 27 0.88 -3.12 11.18
CA ARG A 27 2.11 -3.21 10.37
C ARG A 27 2.65 -1.84 10.00
N TRP A 28 3.96 -1.71 9.82
CA TRP A 28 4.60 -0.48 9.32
C TRP A 28 5.93 -0.77 8.63
N TYR A 29 6.36 0.17 7.79
CA TYR A 29 7.54 0.03 6.93
C TYR A 29 7.55 -1.26 6.07
N HIS A 30 6.37 -1.79 5.77
CA HIS A 30 6.17 -2.84 4.78
C HIS A 30 6.25 -2.24 3.38
N GLN A 31 6.29 -3.12 2.39
CA GLN A 31 6.19 -2.79 0.98
C GLN A 31 4.89 -3.36 0.44
N SER A 32 4.26 -2.64 -0.49
CA SER A 32 3.03 -3.12 -1.12
C SER A 32 2.96 -2.68 -2.57
N GLN A 33 2.24 -3.44 -3.38
CA GLN A 33 1.94 -3.05 -4.75
C GLN A 33 0.62 -3.64 -5.25
N VAL A 34 -0.08 -2.89 -6.09
CA VAL A 34 -1.27 -3.36 -6.80
C VAL A 34 -0.86 -3.85 -8.19
N LYS A 35 -1.16 -5.11 -8.50
CA LYS A 35 -0.97 -5.70 -9.84
C LYS A 35 -2.15 -6.59 -10.21
N ASN A 36 -2.66 -6.44 -11.43
CA ASN A 36 -3.75 -7.27 -11.98
C ASN A 36 -4.97 -7.38 -11.05
N ASN A 37 -5.38 -6.25 -10.44
CA ASN A 37 -6.47 -6.17 -9.46
C ASN A 37 -6.24 -7.01 -8.19
N ILE A 38 -5.00 -7.15 -7.76
CA ILE A 38 -4.64 -7.72 -6.46
C ILE A 38 -3.67 -6.76 -5.79
N LEU A 39 -3.95 -6.41 -4.54
CA LEU A 39 -3.00 -5.71 -3.68
C LEU A 39 -2.15 -6.77 -2.97
N PHE A 40 -0.83 -6.69 -3.17
CA PHE A 40 0.16 -7.50 -2.49
C PHE A 40 0.83 -6.68 -1.40
N ILE A 41 0.99 -7.25 -0.20
CA ILE A 41 1.68 -6.66 0.94
C ILE A 41 2.75 -7.65 1.39
N ASP A 42 3.95 -7.15 1.64
CA ASP A 42 5.11 -7.96 2.00
C ASP A 42 5.99 -7.22 3.01
N GLY A 43 6.56 -7.99 3.95
CA GLY A 43 7.60 -7.56 4.88
C GLY A 43 7.19 -6.40 5.79
N GLY A 44 8.18 -5.63 6.23
CA GLY A 44 8.00 -4.63 7.27
C GLY A 44 8.11 -5.22 8.68
N ILE A 45 7.55 -4.49 9.64
CA ILE A 45 7.39 -4.94 11.02
C ILE A 45 5.91 -5.07 11.31
N GLU A 46 5.51 -6.19 11.88
CA GLU A 46 4.15 -6.43 12.35
C GLU A 46 4.13 -6.65 13.87
N SER A 47 3.04 -6.22 14.50
CA SER A 47 2.70 -6.58 15.87
C SER A 47 1.51 -7.53 15.90
N PHE A 48 1.49 -8.40 16.91
CA PHE A 48 0.43 -9.38 17.11
C PHE A 48 -0.23 -9.25 18.49
N SER A 49 -1.53 -9.54 18.54
CA SER A 49 -2.37 -9.55 19.74
C SER A 49 -3.36 -10.72 19.73
N ASP A 50 -3.72 -11.25 20.90
CA ASP A 50 -4.71 -12.32 21.03
C ASP A 50 -6.16 -11.81 21.02
N HIS A 51 -6.37 -10.49 20.88
CA HIS A 51 -7.66 -9.80 20.84
C HIS A 51 -8.59 -10.06 22.05
N SER A 52 -8.13 -10.77 23.08
CA SER A 52 -8.93 -11.18 24.25
C SER A 52 -8.91 -10.17 25.40
N GLY A 53 -8.11 -9.12 25.26
CA GLY A 53 -8.02 -7.97 26.15
C GLY A 53 -7.10 -6.91 25.53
N LEU A 54 -7.10 -5.69 26.07
CA LEU A 54 -6.19 -4.63 25.62
C LEU A 54 -4.77 -5.01 26.08
N VAL A 55 -4.00 -5.67 25.21
CA VAL A 55 -2.67 -6.21 25.55
C VAL A 55 -1.59 -5.28 25.02
N ILE A 56 -0.74 -4.81 25.93
CA ILE A 56 0.56 -4.20 25.63
C ILE A 56 1.34 -5.21 24.77
N VAL A 57 1.63 -4.86 23.52
CA VAL A 57 2.47 -5.69 22.65
C VAL A 57 3.89 -5.63 23.23
N ASN A 58 4.47 -6.74 23.66
CA ASN A 58 5.89 -6.75 24.04
C ASN A 58 6.76 -6.95 22.79
N SER A 59 8.06 -6.72 22.90
CA SER A 59 8.99 -6.96 21.80
C SER A 59 9.03 -8.41 21.32
N ALA A 60 8.53 -9.37 22.10
CA ALA A 60 8.41 -10.77 21.71
C ALA A 60 7.26 -11.03 20.72
N ASN A 61 6.26 -10.14 20.68
CA ASN A 61 5.12 -10.16 19.75
C ASN A 61 5.36 -9.29 18.51
N LEU A 62 6.57 -8.76 18.34
CA LEU A 62 6.99 -8.12 17.11
C LEU A 62 7.53 -9.20 16.19
N CYS A 63 6.92 -9.28 15.02
CA CYS A 63 7.14 -10.34 14.07
C CYS A 63 7.31 -9.77 12.66
N LYS A 64 7.75 -10.66 11.80
CA LYS A 64 8.27 -10.44 10.48
C LYS A 64 7.48 -11.36 9.52
N ASP A 65 7.22 -10.88 8.31
CA ASP A 65 6.33 -11.55 7.35
C ASP A 65 7.07 -12.58 6.52
N ASN A 66 7.03 -13.84 6.98
CA ASN A 66 7.42 -14.99 6.15
C ASN A 66 6.36 -15.32 5.07
N TYR A 67 5.49 -14.37 4.76
CA TYR A 67 4.38 -14.50 3.83
C TYR A 67 4.20 -13.20 3.03
N VAL A 68 3.46 -13.32 1.94
CA VAL A 68 2.87 -12.22 1.19
C VAL A 68 1.38 -12.24 1.47
N ILE A 69 0.79 -11.11 1.82
CA ILE A 69 -0.66 -10.96 1.93
C ILE A 69 -1.20 -10.49 0.58
N ALA A 70 -2.27 -11.12 0.11
CA ALA A 70 -2.98 -10.75 -1.11
C ALA A 70 -4.43 -10.36 -0.80
N ILE A 71 -4.86 -9.21 -1.31
CA ILE A 71 -6.24 -8.71 -1.21
C ILE A 71 -6.80 -8.56 -2.62
N ASN A 72 -7.99 -9.12 -2.85
CA ASN A 72 -8.67 -9.01 -4.13
C ASN A 72 -9.22 -7.59 -4.34
N MET A 73 -8.81 -6.92 -5.42
CA MET A 73 -9.25 -5.59 -5.83
C MET A 73 -10.14 -5.62 -7.08
N SER A 74 -10.54 -6.80 -7.56
CA SER A 74 -11.43 -6.95 -8.73
C SER A 74 -12.91 -6.75 -8.42
N ALA A 75 -13.27 -6.74 -7.14
CA ALA A 75 -14.62 -6.51 -6.65
C ALA A 75 -14.60 -5.52 -5.49
N SER A 76 -15.69 -4.77 -5.36
CA SER A 76 -15.89 -3.82 -4.26
C SER A 76 -16.02 -4.52 -2.91
N TRP A 77 -15.46 -3.93 -1.87
CA TRP A 77 -15.51 -4.44 -0.51
C TRP A 77 -15.46 -3.30 0.51
N ASP A 78 -15.88 -3.60 1.74
CA ASP A 78 -15.74 -2.77 2.92
C ASP A 78 -14.86 -3.50 3.92
N TRP A 79 -13.75 -2.87 4.32
CA TRP A 79 -12.81 -3.51 5.24
C TRP A 79 -13.42 -3.81 6.61
N LYS A 80 -14.54 -3.19 6.95
CA LYS A 80 -15.28 -3.45 8.19
C LYS A 80 -16.16 -4.70 8.14
N THR A 81 -16.46 -5.24 6.96
CA THR A 81 -17.48 -6.30 6.82
C THR A 81 -17.11 -7.47 5.92
N ASN A 82 -16.51 -7.24 4.76
CA ASN A 82 -16.40 -8.29 3.73
C ASN A 82 -15.09 -8.26 2.91
N ILE A 83 -14.08 -7.53 3.36
CA ILE A 83 -12.72 -7.72 2.85
C ILE A 83 -12.23 -9.14 3.20
N SER A 84 -11.40 -9.71 2.33
CA SER A 84 -10.75 -10.99 2.59
C SER A 84 -9.29 -10.90 2.20
N GLU A 85 -8.43 -11.27 3.15
CA GLU A 85 -6.99 -11.39 2.97
C GLU A 85 -6.61 -12.86 2.77
N VAL A 86 -5.63 -13.10 1.91
CA VAL A 86 -5.03 -14.42 1.70
C VAL A 86 -3.55 -14.36 2.07
N VAL A 87 -3.10 -15.34 2.84
CA VAL A 87 -1.69 -15.51 3.24
C VAL A 87 -1.02 -16.45 2.26
N ILE A 88 0.06 -15.99 1.64
CA ILE A 88 0.88 -16.78 0.71
C ILE A 88 2.25 -16.95 1.34
N ASN A 89 2.57 -18.15 1.82
CA ASN A 89 3.87 -18.40 2.43
C ASN A 89 5.01 -18.24 1.42
N LYS A 90 6.11 -17.63 1.86
CA LYS A 90 7.34 -17.57 1.08
C LYS A 90 7.96 -18.98 1.02
N THR A 91 8.07 -19.53 -0.18
CA THR A 91 8.75 -20.82 -0.40
C THR A 91 10.26 -20.65 -0.24
N THR A 92 10.90 -21.59 0.46
CA THR A 92 12.34 -21.58 0.75
C THR A 92 13.22 -22.22 -0.33
N ASP A 93 12.61 -22.81 -1.36
CA ASP A 93 13.30 -23.57 -2.40
C ASP A 93 13.96 -22.65 -3.44
N ALA A 94 14.98 -21.91 -3.01
CA ALA A 94 15.82 -21.16 -3.94
C ALA A 94 16.97 -22.05 -4.44
N GLU A 95 17.12 -22.16 -5.76
CA GLU A 95 18.17 -22.96 -6.41
C GLU A 95 19.60 -22.58 -5.96
N THR A 96 19.80 -21.34 -5.51
CA THR A 96 21.10 -20.81 -5.06
C THR A 96 21.38 -20.95 -3.56
N GLY A 97 20.42 -21.48 -2.79
CA GLY A 97 20.53 -21.58 -1.32
C GLY A 97 20.29 -20.27 -0.55
N ASN A 98 19.95 -19.17 -1.23
CA ASN A 98 19.51 -17.92 -0.58
C ASN A 98 17.97 -17.87 -0.61
N PRO A 99 17.26 -17.96 0.52
CA PRO A 99 15.80 -17.80 0.52
C PRO A 99 15.42 -16.34 0.19
N PRO A 100 14.18 -16.10 -0.31
CA PRO A 100 13.65 -14.74 -0.47
C PRO A 100 13.85 -13.93 0.81
N PRO A 101 14.48 -12.75 0.73
CA PRO A 101 14.76 -11.97 1.91
C PRO A 101 13.44 -11.41 2.41
N ASP A 102 13.40 -11.20 3.71
CA ASP A 102 12.27 -10.58 4.32
C ASP A 102 12.78 -9.38 5.09
N VAL A 103 12.29 -8.25 4.61
CA VAL A 103 12.89 -6.94 4.74
C VAL A 103 11.83 -5.95 5.15
N GLN A 104 12.27 -4.93 5.88
CA GLN A 104 11.51 -3.71 6.09
C GLN A 104 12.12 -2.58 5.25
N SER A 105 11.30 -1.57 4.97
CA SER A 105 11.72 -0.36 4.23
C SER A 105 12.35 -0.66 2.87
N GLY A 106 11.92 -1.76 2.23
CA GLY A 106 12.18 -2.03 0.82
C GLY A 106 11.10 -1.42 -0.06
N THR A 107 10.99 -1.90 -1.30
CA THR A 107 9.91 -1.53 -2.21
C THR A 107 9.51 -2.68 -3.11
N ILE A 108 8.25 -2.70 -3.54
CA ILE A 108 7.77 -3.62 -4.57
C ILE A 108 7.36 -2.82 -5.80
N PHE A 109 7.90 -3.21 -6.95
CA PHE A 109 7.50 -2.70 -8.26
C PHE A 109 6.56 -3.69 -8.95
N GLN A 110 5.60 -3.20 -9.71
CA GLN A 110 4.66 -4.05 -10.42
C GLN A 110 5.28 -4.67 -11.67
N GLY A 111 6.33 -4.07 -12.26
CA GLY A 111 6.86 -4.52 -13.56
C GLY A 111 5.96 -4.12 -14.74
N SER A 112 6.26 -4.60 -15.94
CA SER A 112 5.44 -4.29 -17.11
C SER A 112 4.06 -4.96 -17.04
N LEU A 113 3.09 -4.43 -17.78
CA LEU A 113 1.70 -4.91 -17.74
C LEU A 113 1.55 -6.39 -18.13
N SER A 114 2.43 -6.91 -18.99
CA SER A 114 2.44 -8.31 -19.42
C SER A 114 3.27 -9.24 -18.54
N ASP A 115 4.11 -8.68 -17.66
CA ASP A 115 4.92 -9.45 -16.75
C ASP A 115 4.02 -10.12 -15.69
N PRO A 116 4.14 -11.42 -15.42
CA PRO A 116 3.39 -12.05 -14.33
C PRO A 116 3.97 -11.79 -12.93
N GLN A 117 5.12 -11.10 -12.82
CA GLN A 117 5.82 -10.88 -11.56
C GLN A 117 5.60 -9.48 -10.98
N ILE A 118 5.74 -9.38 -9.65
CA ILE A 118 6.09 -8.14 -8.94
C ILE A 118 7.54 -8.26 -8.46
N TYR A 119 8.24 -7.16 -8.24
CA TYR A 119 9.67 -7.16 -7.95
C TYR A 119 9.98 -6.48 -6.62
N LEU A 120 10.52 -7.22 -5.66
CA LEU A 120 11.07 -6.69 -4.41
C LEU A 120 12.50 -6.18 -4.65
N TYR A 121 12.76 -4.94 -4.25
CA TYR A 121 14.10 -4.34 -4.28
C TYR A 121 14.43 -3.66 -2.95
N GLY A 122 15.70 -3.80 -2.53
CA GLY A 122 16.23 -3.11 -1.37
C GLY A 122 15.70 -3.64 -0.03
N GLY A 123 15.64 -2.76 0.97
CA GLY A 123 15.23 -3.05 2.33
C GLY A 123 16.37 -3.55 3.23
N VAL A 124 16.10 -3.56 4.53
CA VAL A 124 16.99 -4.11 5.57
C VAL A 124 16.30 -5.27 6.25
N THR A 125 17.08 -6.25 6.71
CA THR A 125 16.55 -7.26 7.62
C THR A 125 16.08 -6.57 8.91
N PRO A 126 14.85 -6.81 9.38
CA PRO A 126 14.38 -6.23 10.63
C PRO A 126 15.34 -6.56 11.78
N SER A 127 15.84 -5.52 12.45
CA SER A 127 16.75 -5.65 13.60
C SER A 127 16.02 -6.00 14.89
N ILE A 128 14.69 -5.88 14.87
CA ILE A 128 13.81 -6.14 16.00
C ILE A 128 13.55 -7.64 16.17
N ASN A 129 13.58 -8.11 17.42
CA ASN A 129 13.27 -9.49 17.80
C ASN A 129 13.94 -10.57 16.94
N GLN A 130 15.28 -10.62 16.97
CA GLN A 130 16.10 -11.59 16.21
C GLN A 130 15.87 -13.06 16.61
N SER A 131 15.18 -13.29 17.73
CA SER A 131 14.81 -14.62 18.21
C SER A 131 13.48 -15.14 17.64
N PHE A 132 12.76 -14.33 16.84
CA PHE A 132 11.49 -14.75 16.25
C PHE A 132 11.72 -15.89 15.23
N PRO A 133 10.89 -16.96 15.20
CA PRO A 133 11.08 -18.07 14.28
C PRO A 133 11.08 -17.65 12.80
N GLY A 134 12.00 -18.22 12.03
CA GLY A 134 12.19 -17.86 10.63
C GLY A 134 12.90 -16.51 10.42
N TRP A 135 13.35 -15.85 11.50
CA TRP A 135 14.29 -14.77 11.37
C TRP A 135 15.62 -15.27 10.78
N GLN A 136 16.20 -14.46 9.90
CA GLN A 136 17.44 -14.78 9.20
C GLN A 136 18.34 -13.55 9.18
N TRP A 137 19.62 -13.76 9.47
CA TRP A 137 20.65 -12.74 9.28
C TRP A 137 20.69 -12.28 7.80
N PRO A 138 21.01 -11.01 7.50
CA PRO A 138 21.25 -10.57 6.13
C PRO A 138 22.15 -11.55 5.36
N THR A 139 21.69 -12.00 4.19
CA THR A 139 22.33 -13.09 3.43
C THR A 139 23.44 -12.57 2.52
N THR A 140 23.08 -11.93 1.42
CA THR A 140 24.01 -11.47 0.39
C THR A 140 23.52 -10.16 -0.22
N ASN A 141 24.47 -9.32 -0.66
CA ASN A 141 24.18 -8.16 -1.51
C ASN A 141 24.23 -8.48 -3.01
N GLN A 142 24.48 -9.75 -3.39
CA GLN A 142 24.48 -10.15 -4.80
C GLN A 142 23.06 -10.11 -5.41
N TYR A 143 22.06 -10.58 -4.65
CA TYR A 143 20.67 -10.64 -5.10
C TYR A 143 19.86 -9.56 -4.39
N THR A 144 19.92 -8.32 -4.89
CA THR A 144 19.14 -7.20 -4.36
C THR A 144 17.78 -7.04 -5.03
N LEU A 145 17.53 -7.75 -6.14
CA LEU A 145 16.27 -7.77 -6.88
C LEU A 145 15.68 -9.19 -6.90
N TRP A 146 14.40 -9.30 -6.51
CA TRP A 146 13.67 -10.56 -6.43
C TRP A 146 12.33 -10.42 -7.13
N GLY A 147 12.01 -11.35 -8.03
CA GLY A 147 10.69 -11.44 -8.64
C GLY A 147 9.79 -12.42 -7.89
N PHE A 148 8.55 -12.04 -7.65
CA PHE A 148 7.50 -12.90 -7.13
C PHE A 148 6.44 -13.11 -8.20
N HIS A 149 6.30 -14.35 -8.67
CA HIS A 149 5.32 -14.70 -9.70
C HIS A 149 3.91 -14.77 -9.10
N THR A 150 3.04 -13.84 -9.50
CA THR A 150 1.74 -13.60 -8.85
C THR A 150 0.73 -14.76 -8.93
N ILE A 151 0.93 -15.73 -9.82
CA ILE A 151 0.06 -16.92 -9.97
C ILE A 151 0.66 -18.18 -9.35
N SER A 152 1.90 -18.55 -9.71
CA SER A 152 2.57 -19.74 -9.17
C SER A 152 3.12 -19.54 -7.75
N HIS A 153 3.20 -18.29 -7.29
CA HIS A 153 3.81 -17.87 -6.02
C HIS A 153 5.29 -18.24 -5.88
N ALA A 154 5.96 -18.52 -7.00
CA ALA A 154 7.39 -18.79 -7.03
C ALA A 154 8.20 -17.50 -6.94
N TRP A 155 9.31 -17.55 -6.22
CA TRP A 155 10.28 -16.47 -6.14
C TRP A 155 11.46 -16.73 -7.07
N THR A 156 11.90 -15.70 -7.78
CA THR A 156 13.04 -15.71 -8.71
C THR A 156 14.07 -14.69 -8.26
N GLN A 157 15.34 -15.04 -8.31
CA GLN A 157 16.45 -14.15 -8.00
C GLN A 157 17.02 -13.50 -9.26
N TYR A 158 17.38 -12.23 -9.16
CA TYR A 158 18.05 -11.51 -10.23
C TYR A 158 19.36 -10.90 -9.71
N ASP A 159 20.46 -11.20 -10.40
CA ASP A 159 21.77 -10.63 -10.11
C ASP A 159 21.95 -9.31 -10.86
N ILE A 160 21.89 -8.21 -10.11
CA ILE A 160 22.17 -6.85 -10.59
C ILE A 160 23.39 -6.23 -9.88
N PHE A 161 24.19 -7.07 -9.21
CA PHE A 161 25.25 -6.66 -8.30
C PHE A 161 26.32 -5.79 -8.98
N SER A 162 26.68 -6.11 -10.23
CA SER A 162 27.77 -5.43 -10.94
C SER A 162 27.55 -3.93 -11.09
N ASN A 163 26.28 -3.50 -11.16
CA ASN A 163 25.90 -2.11 -11.39
C ASN A 163 25.33 -1.46 -10.12
N VAL A 164 24.75 -2.26 -9.22
CA VAL A 164 24.09 -1.78 -7.99
C VAL A 164 24.44 -2.73 -6.84
N PRO A 165 25.64 -2.58 -6.24
CA PRO A 165 26.17 -3.56 -5.29
C PRO A 165 25.61 -3.44 -3.87
N GLN A 166 24.84 -2.38 -3.59
CA GLN A 166 24.32 -2.08 -2.26
C GLN A 166 22.84 -2.43 -2.17
N ARG A 167 22.41 -2.88 -0.99
CA ARG A 167 20.98 -3.10 -0.64
C ARG A 167 20.49 -1.95 0.24
N PRO A 168 20.05 -0.84 -0.35
CA PRO A 168 19.59 0.32 0.39
C PRO A 168 18.20 0.07 0.99
N SER A 169 17.85 0.82 2.02
CA SER A 169 16.50 0.91 2.60
C SER A 169 16.08 2.36 2.73
N GLN A 170 14.79 2.63 2.94
CA GLN A 170 14.32 4.00 3.24
C GLN A 170 14.70 5.03 2.16
N GLY A 171 14.87 4.59 0.91
CA GLY A 171 14.99 5.45 -0.26
C GLY A 171 13.60 5.79 -0.80
N ALA A 172 13.53 6.79 -1.67
CA ALA A 172 12.30 7.09 -2.40
C ALA A 172 12.21 6.13 -3.60
N SER A 173 11.03 5.58 -3.89
CA SER A 173 10.87 4.70 -5.06
C SER A 173 9.58 4.95 -5.82
N THR A 174 9.62 4.70 -7.14
CA THR A 174 8.46 4.73 -8.06
C THR A 174 8.78 3.86 -9.26
N GLU A 175 7.78 3.59 -10.10
CA GLU A 175 7.98 2.92 -11.38
C GLU A 175 7.26 3.65 -12.52
N ALA A 176 7.71 3.39 -13.75
CA ALA A 176 7.07 3.72 -15.01
C ALA A 176 6.71 2.41 -15.73
N PRO A 177 5.55 1.79 -15.41
CA PRO A 177 5.18 0.48 -15.94
C PRO A 177 5.05 0.44 -17.46
N ASP A 178 4.68 1.56 -18.07
CA ASP A 178 4.59 1.77 -19.52
C ASP A 178 5.95 1.77 -20.22
N LEU A 179 7.03 2.07 -19.47
CA LEU A 179 8.41 1.97 -19.93
C LEU A 179 9.11 0.68 -19.47
N GLY A 180 8.50 -0.07 -18.54
CA GLY A 180 9.13 -1.21 -17.87
C GLY A 180 10.33 -0.82 -17.01
N LEU A 181 10.34 0.41 -16.49
CA LEU A 181 11.42 0.93 -15.65
C LEU A 181 10.96 1.10 -14.20
N ALA A 182 11.85 0.82 -13.26
CA ALA A 182 11.70 1.15 -11.85
C ALA A 182 12.85 2.04 -11.37
N PHE A 183 12.55 2.86 -10.37
CA PHE A 183 13.43 3.90 -9.86
C PHE A 183 13.52 3.80 -8.34
N TYR A 184 14.74 3.76 -7.82
CA TYR A 184 15.01 3.80 -6.39
C TYR A 184 16.09 4.84 -6.11
N MET A 185 15.72 5.94 -5.47
CA MET A 185 16.58 7.09 -5.22
C MET A 185 17.11 7.08 -3.80
N ASN A 186 18.44 7.14 -3.68
CA ASN A 186 19.19 7.25 -2.44
C ASN A 186 18.76 6.21 -1.38
N GLY A 187 18.63 6.58 -0.10
CA GLY A 187 18.36 5.64 0.99
C GLY A 187 19.58 5.29 1.84
N MET A 188 19.30 4.55 2.92
CA MET A 188 20.26 4.16 3.96
C MET A 188 20.83 2.76 3.71
N ILE A 189 22.12 2.62 4.00
CA ILE A 189 22.84 1.35 4.06
C ILE A 189 23.32 1.17 5.49
N THR A 190 22.91 0.07 6.11
CA THR A 190 23.20 -0.22 7.54
C THR A 190 23.85 -1.59 7.67
N ASN A 191 24.27 -1.95 8.88
CA ASN A 191 24.71 -3.32 9.17
C ASN A 191 23.62 -4.39 8.95
N TRP A 192 22.35 -3.98 8.80
CA TRP A 192 21.20 -4.85 8.48
C TRP A 192 20.91 -4.94 6.97
N SER A 193 21.67 -4.22 6.14
CA SER A 193 21.53 -4.23 4.69
C SER A 193 22.08 -5.51 4.07
N SER A 194 23.28 -5.96 4.40
CA SER A 194 23.83 -7.19 3.85
C SER A 194 24.93 -7.75 4.75
N LEU A 195 25.40 -8.97 4.47
CA LEU A 195 26.55 -9.55 5.16
C LEU A 195 27.80 -8.66 5.01
N THR A 196 27.98 -8.06 3.84
CA THR A 196 29.12 -7.19 3.49
C THR A 196 29.12 -5.84 4.22
N THR A 197 27.98 -5.40 4.78
CA THR A 197 27.88 -4.12 5.51
C THR A 197 27.89 -4.30 7.02
N SER A 198 28.11 -5.53 7.52
CA SER A 198 28.15 -5.85 8.96
C SER A 198 29.19 -5.03 9.73
N TYR A 199 30.27 -4.58 9.08
CA TYR A 199 31.32 -3.74 9.68
C TYR A 199 30.82 -2.35 10.12
N LEU A 200 29.66 -1.89 9.63
CA LEU A 200 29.13 -0.56 9.95
C LEU A 200 28.74 -0.40 11.41
N GLY A 201 28.36 -1.49 12.09
CA GLY A 201 27.81 -1.42 13.46
C GLY A 201 26.62 -0.45 13.52
N ASN A 202 26.75 0.62 14.32
CA ASN A 202 25.72 1.67 14.45
C ASN A 202 25.83 2.81 13.42
N ASN A 203 26.82 2.76 12.53
CA ASN A 203 26.97 3.76 11.49
C ASN A 203 26.02 3.46 10.32
N THR A 204 25.69 4.51 9.58
CA THR A 204 24.91 4.43 8.36
C THR A 204 25.71 5.08 7.23
N GLU A 205 25.81 4.34 6.14
CA GLU A 205 26.21 4.86 4.83
C GLU A 205 24.94 5.13 4.01
N PHE A 206 25.08 5.82 2.88
CA PHE A 206 23.95 6.16 2.04
C PHE A 206 24.20 5.76 0.60
N LEU A 207 23.13 5.38 -0.11
CA LEU A 207 23.22 5.11 -1.54
C LEU A 207 23.40 6.43 -2.30
N GLU A 208 24.55 6.57 -2.95
CA GLU A 208 24.84 7.67 -3.84
C GLU A 208 24.14 7.43 -5.19
N GLY A 209 23.20 8.30 -5.55
CA GLY A 209 22.47 8.24 -6.81
C GLY A 209 21.08 7.62 -6.76
N MET A 210 20.53 7.42 -7.95
CA MET A 210 19.25 6.79 -8.24
C MET A 210 19.48 5.57 -9.10
N VAL A 211 19.10 4.42 -8.55
CA VAL A 211 19.10 3.15 -9.26
C VAL A 211 17.93 3.12 -10.24
N VAL A 212 18.24 2.89 -11.50
CA VAL A 212 17.27 2.66 -12.58
C VAL A 212 17.31 1.18 -12.93
N ILE A 213 16.20 0.49 -12.74
CA ILE A 213 16.06 -0.94 -13.03
C ILE A 213 15.20 -1.11 -14.27
N ASP A 214 15.75 -1.75 -15.29
CA ASP A 214 14.97 -2.28 -16.42
C ASP A 214 14.36 -3.61 -15.98
N LEU A 215 13.05 -3.60 -15.72
CA LEU A 215 12.31 -4.77 -15.24
C LEU A 215 11.99 -5.77 -16.34
N ASN A 216 12.15 -5.42 -17.62
CA ASN A 216 11.97 -6.37 -18.73
C ASN A 216 13.21 -7.26 -18.90
N ASN A 217 14.39 -6.66 -18.74
CA ASN A 217 15.68 -7.35 -18.90
C ASN A 217 16.37 -7.70 -17.57
N GLN A 218 15.80 -7.24 -16.45
CA GLN A 218 16.33 -7.36 -15.09
C GLN A 218 17.79 -6.89 -14.99
N THR A 219 18.06 -5.73 -15.60
CA THR A 219 19.35 -5.03 -15.50
C THR A 219 19.17 -3.73 -14.73
N ALA A 220 20.26 -3.20 -14.18
CA ALA A 220 20.22 -1.95 -13.44
C ALA A 220 21.36 -1.02 -13.86
N THR A 221 21.13 0.29 -13.73
CA THR A 221 22.14 1.35 -13.87
C THR A 221 22.00 2.33 -12.71
N ASN A 222 23.01 3.18 -12.50
CA ASN A 222 22.97 4.23 -11.47
C ASN A 222 23.10 5.61 -12.12
N ARG A 223 22.28 6.56 -11.67
CA ARG A 223 22.29 7.97 -12.07
C ARG A 223 22.68 8.82 -10.87
N SER A 224 23.65 9.72 -11.03
CA SER A 224 24.06 10.60 -9.93
C SER A 224 22.89 11.49 -9.50
N THR A 225 22.79 11.74 -8.21
CA THR A 225 21.82 12.67 -7.61
C THR A 225 22.49 13.94 -7.08
N ASP A 226 23.80 14.08 -7.25
CA ASP A 226 24.60 15.13 -6.59
C ASP A 226 24.13 16.54 -6.95
N THR A 227 23.69 16.74 -8.20
CA THR A 227 23.13 18.01 -8.69
C THR A 227 21.95 18.50 -7.85
N VAL A 228 21.17 17.59 -7.24
CA VAL A 228 19.97 17.91 -6.46
C VAL A 228 20.11 17.63 -4.97
N THR A 229 21.13 16.89 -4.56
CA THR A 229 21.41 16.57 -3.15
C THR A 229 22.63 17.28 -2.60
N ASN A 230 23.42 17.96 -3.43
CA ASN A 230 24.71 18.55 -3.08
C ASN A 230 25.63 17.54 -2.35
N GLY A 231 25.66 16.29 -2.82
CA GLY A 231 26.43 15.20 -2.23
C GLY A 231 25.91 14.66 -0.89
N ASN A 232 24.70 15.05 -0.46
CA ASN A 232 24.08 14.55 0.76
C ASN A 232 22.81 13.75 0.43
N PRO A 233 22.91 12.41 0.24
CA PRO A 233 21.79 11.58 -0.19
C PRO A 233 20.53 11.76 0.65
N ARG A 234 19.38 11.68 -0.02
CA ARG A 234 18.06 11.80 0.60
C ARG A 234 17.58 10.46 1.17
N VAL A 235 16.82 10.52 2.25
CA VAL A 235 16.13 9.37 2.83
C VAL A 235 14.67 9.70 3.12
N ARG A 236 13.82 8.68 3.10
CA ARG A 236 12.42 8.71 3.56
C ARG A 236 11.57 9.81 2.90
N GLY A 237 11.97 10.23 1.71
CA GLY A 237 11.20 11.16 0.86
C GLY A 237 10.30 10.41 -0.10
N GLY A 238 9.56 11.16 -0.92
CA GLY A 238 8.73 10.63 -1.98
C GLY A 238 9.31 10.91 -3.36
N ILE A 239 9.07 9.99 -4.29
CA ILE A 239 9.28 10.18 -5.72
C ILE A 239 8.05 9.61 -6.43
N ILE A 240 7.60 10.27 -7.49
CA ILE A 240 6.44 9.82 -8.26
C ILE A 240 6.69 9.99 -9.75
N TYR A 241 6.32 8.99 -10.53
CA TYR A 241 6.34 9.05 -11.99
C TYR A 241 5.14 9.84 -12.51
N VAL A 242 5.38 10.83 -13.38
CA VAL A 242 4.35 11.59 -14.08
C VAL A 242 4.48 11.34 -15.60
N PRO A 243 3.57 10.55 -16.21
CA PRO A 243 3.61 10.30 -17.63
C PRO A 243 3.25 11.56 -18.43
N LYS A 244 3.66 11.59 -19.70
CA LYS A 244 3.30 12.64 -20.70
C LYS A 244 3.85 14.05 -20.45
N LEU A 245 4.61 14.28 -19.39
CA LEU A 245 5.42 15.49 -19.22
C LEU A 245 6.86 15.20 -19.66
N GLY A 246 7.35 15.91 -20.67
CA GLY A 246 8.61 15.54 -21.34
C GLY A 246 8.46 14.31 -22.26
N PRO A 247 9.51 13.93 -23.02
CA PRO A 247 9.41 12.90 -24.05
C PRO A 247 9.04 11.50 -23.52
N ASN A 248 9.59 11.11 -22.37
CA ASN A 248 9.36 9.80 -21.73
C ASN A 248 8.65 9.92 -20.37
N GLY A 249 8.08 11.08 -20.04
CA GLY A 249 7.64 11.38 -18.68
C GLY A 249 8.78 11.91 -17.80
N ILE A 250 8.40 12.35 -16.60
CA ILE A 250 9.32 12.85 -15.57
C ILE A 250 9.13 12.10 -14.26
N LEU A 251 10.13 12.16 -13.39
CA LEU A 251 9.99 11.86 -11.97
C LEU A 251 9.96 13.17 -11.18
N VAL A 252 9.13 13.24 -10.15
CA VAL A 252 9.08 14.38 -9.23
C VAL A 252 9.39 13.90 -7.82
N THR A 253 10.40 14.48 -7.19
CA THR A 253 10.82 14.14 -5.82
C THR A 253 10.45 15.26 -4.86
N VAL A 254 9.99 14.89 -3.67
CA VAL A 254 9.53 15.82 -2.62
C VAL A 254 9.91 15.30 -1.24
N GLY A 255 10.11 16.22 -0.30
CA GLY A 255 10.31 15.92 1.13
C GLY A 255 11.50 15.00 1.39
N GLY A 256 11.43 14.27 2.49
CA GLY A 256 12.55 13.46 2.97
C GLY A 256 13.50 14.26 3.84
N ALA A 257 14.61 13.64 4.22
CA ALA A 257 15.69 14.28 4.94
C ALA A 257 17.04 13.94 4.32
N THR A 258 18.04 14.76 4.58
CA THR A 258 19.42 14.56 4.13
C THR A 258 20.37 14.49 5.31
N GLN A 259 21.42 13.68 5.19
CA GLN A 259 22.53 13.65 6.13
C GLN A 259 23.78 13.13 5.40
N SER A 260 24.96 13.51 5.89
CA SER A 260 26.20 12.83 5.56
C SER A 260 26.33 11.51 6.33
N SER A 261 27.16 10.59 5.83
CA SER A 261 27.45 9.30 6.50
C SER A 261 27.88 9.47 7.95
N GLY A 262 27.43 8.56 8.82
CA GLY A 262 27.76 8.57 10.24
C GLY A 262 26.69 7.92 11.11
N THR A 263 26.78 8.12 12.42
CA THR A 263 25.75 7.66 13.36
C THR A 263 24.46 8.45 13.16
N LEU A 264 23.36 7.76 12.86
CA LEU A 264 22.04 8.36 12.82
C LEU A 264 21.61 8.74 14.24
N VAL A 265 21.31 10.02 14.44
CA VAL A 265 20.76 10.52 15.70
C VAL A 265 19.49 11.28 15.35
N MET A 266 18.37 10.94 16.00
CA MET A 266 17.13 11.69 15.87
C MET A 266 17.37 13.18 16.15
N GLY A 267 16.82 14.06 15.31
CA GLY A 267 17.09 15.51 15.35
C GLY A 267 18.37 15.98 14.67
N LYS A 268 19.24 15.09 14.14
CA LYS A 268 20.39 15.48 13.28
C LYS A 268 20.13 15.36 11.78
N LEU A 269 18.97 14.83 11.40
CA LEU A 269 18.51 14.83 10.01
C LEU A 269 18.14 16.25 9.59
N CYS A 270 18.55 16.68 8.40
CA CYS A 270 18.11 17.95 7.84
C CYS A 270 16.89 17.68 6.94
N SER A 271 15.70 18.09 7.38
CA SER A 271 14.49 17.95 6.56
C SER A 271 14.61 18.73 5.25
N VAL A 272 14.22 18.12 4.14
CA VAL A 272 14.17 18.75 2.84
C VAL A 272 12.90 19.61 2.75
N PRO A 273 13.01 20.90 2.41
CA PRO A 273 11.85 21.76 2.22
C PRO A 273 10.91 21.24 1.12
N THR A 274 9.61 21.40 1.34
CA THR A 274 8.52 21.02 0.42
C THR A 274 8.08 22.16 -0.51
N ASN A 275 8.62 23.36 -0.30
CA ASN A 275 8.49 24.50 -1.21
C ASN A 275 9.48 24.43 -2.40
N GLN A 276 10.05 23.25 -2.62
CA GLN A 276 10.91 22.93 -3.73
C GLN A 276 10.73 21.45 -4.07
N VAL A 277 10.81 21.12 -5.34
CA VAL A 277 10.86 19.74 -5.83
C VAL A 277 12.03 19.57 -6.78
N ASN A 278 12.54 18.34 -6.88
CA ASN A 278 13.47 17.98 -7.94
C ASN A 278 12.75 17.15 -9.00
N ILE A 279 13.13 17.38 -10.24
CA ILE A 279 12.52 16.78 -11.42
C ILE A 279 13.60 16.01 -12.17
N PHE A 280 13.30 14.78 -12.56
CA PHE A 280 14.17 13.99 -13.43
C PHE A 280 13.51 13.76 -14.78
N ASP A 281 14.14 14.17 -15.87
CA ASP A 281 13.71 13.84 -17.23
C ASP A 281 14.16 12.42 -17.59
N ILE A 282 13.20 11.50 -17.69
CA ILE A 282 13.45 10.07 -17.94
C ILE A 282 14.10 9.85 -19.31
N SER A 283 13.94 10.78 -20.26
CA SER A 283 14.51 10.65 -21.61
C SER A 283 16.05 10.69 -21.62
N THR A 284 16.68 11.24 -20.58
CA THR A 284 18.15 11.28 -20.46
C THR A 284 18.74 9.91 -20.10
N ILE A 285 17.92 8.95 -19.65
CA ILE A 285 18.39 7.57 -19.35
C ILE A 285 18.92 6.89 -20.61
N THR A 286 18.28 7.13 -21.74
CA THR A 286 18.65 6.56 -23.05
C THR A 286 19.58 7.47 -23.86
N GLY A 287 20.07 8.55 -23.25
CA GLY A 287 20.94 9.53 -23.90
C GLY A 287 22.25 8.93 -24.41
N THR A 288 22.84 9.59 -25.41
CA THR A 288 24.12 9.18 -26.02
C THR A 288 25.35 9.55 -25.20
N THR A 289 25.16 10.25 -24.08
CA THR A 289 26.21 10.67 -23.15
C THR A 289 26.34 9.61 -22.06
N ASN A 290 27.59 9.24 -21.72
CA ASN A 290 27.86 8.45 -20.51
C ASN A 290 27.79 9.31 -19.23
N ASP A 291 27.21 10.51 -19.32
CA ASP A 291 27.08 11.42 -18.19
C ASP A 291 25.92 10.97 -17.31
N THR A 292 26.24 10.59 -16.08
CA THR A 292 25.26 10.12 -15.09
C THR A 292 24.61 11.27 -14.32
N THR A 293 25.05 12.52 -14.54
CA THR A 293 24.59 13.73 -13.83
C THR A 293 23.49 14.49 -14.57
N GLU A 294 23.25 14.18 -15.86
CA GLU A 294 22.23 14.82 -16.69
C GLU A 294 20.80 14.40 -16.32
N GLY A 295 19.85 15.31 -16.53
CA GLY A 295 18.41 15.07 -16.40
C GLY A 295 17.78 15.53 -15.09
N TRP A 296 18.57 15.93 -14.10
CA TRP A 296 18.05 16.51 -12.86
C TRP A 296 17.86 18.02 -12.95
N TYR A 297 16.70 18.48 -12.48
CA TYR A 297 16.33 19.88 -12.36
C TYR A 297 15.69 20.17 -11.01
N THR A 298 15.62 21.45 -10.66
CA THR A 298 14.99 21.92 -9.42
C THR A 298 13.97 23.00 -9.75
N GLN A 299 12.75 22.86 -9.23
CA GLN A 299 11.69 23.85 -9.35
C GLN A 299 11.26 24.31 -7.95
N SER A 300 11.37 25.62 -7.70
CA SER A 300 10.84 26.29 -6.52
C SER A 300 9.32 26.45 -6.63
N ILE A 301 8.65 26.39 -5.47
CA ILE A 301 7.21 26.52 -5.33
C ILE A 301 6.93 27.75 -4.48
N THR A 302 6.11 28.66 -5.00
CA THR A 302 5.67 29.85 -4.27
C THR A 302 4.34 29.58 -3.57
N GLY A 303 4.12 30.21 -2.41
CA GLY A 303 2.89 30.09 -1.63
C GLY A 303 3.03 29.12 -0.47
N THR A 304 1.89 28.68 0.06
CA THR A 304 1.84 27.75 1.18
C THR A 304 2.21 26.35 0.72
N ALA A 305 3.14 25.71 1.42
CA ALA A 305 3.53 24.33 1.21
C ALA A 305 3.31 23.53 2.52
N PRO A 306 3.12 22.20 2.45
CA PRO A 306 3.05 21.35 3.64
C PRO A 306 4.33 21.46 4.47
N ASP A 307 4.28 21.35 5.79
CA ASP A 307 5.51 21.31 6.59
C ASP A 307 6.48 20.19 6.13
N PRO A 308 7.82 20.39 6.22
CA PRO A 308 8.81 19.38 5.88
C PRO A 308 8.56 18.07 6.63
N ARG A 309 8.62 16.95 5.91
CA ARG A 309 8.21 15.65 6.45
C ARG A 309 8.86 14.48 5.72
N VAL A 310 8.83 13.33 6.38
CA VAL A 310 9.33 12.04 5.92
C VAL A 310 8.29 10.94 6.11
N ASP A 311 8.49 9.77 5.49
CA ASP A 311 7.66 8.57 5.65
C ASP A 311 6.16 8.77 5.34
N PHE A 312 5.86 9.70 4.44
CA PHE A 312 4.53 9.90 3.82
C PHE A 312 4.40 9.02 2.57
N CYS A 313 3.20 8.92 2.01
CA CYS A 313 2.96 8.23 0.77
C CYS A 313 2.52 9.19 -0.36
N LEU A 314 2.75 8.82 -1.62
CA LEU A 314 2.36 9.60 -2.80
C LEU A 314 1.52 8.76 -3.77
N VAL A 315 0.50 9.37 -4.37
CA VAL A 315 -0.18 8.83 -5.56
C VAL A 315 -0.40 9.92 -6.60
N LEU A 316 -0.56 9.52 -7.87
CA LEU A 316 -0.83 10.42 -8.97
C LEU A 316 -2.27 10.25 -9.47
N ALA A 317 -2.94 11.38 -9.75
CA ALA A 317 -4.16 11.43 -10.54
C ALA A 317 -4.09 12.60 -11.56
N SER A 318 -4.32 12.31 -12.83
CA SER A 318 -4.25 13.34 -13.89
C SER A 318 -5.65 13.76 -14.32
N ALA A 319 -5.84 15.05 -14.62
CA ALA A 319 -7.09 15.55 -15.19
C ALA A 319 -7.45 14.79 -16.47
N PRO A 320 -8.74 14.57 -16.77
CA PRO A 320 -9.16 13.83 -17.97
C PRO A 320 -8.58 14.35 -19.29
N ASP A 321 -8.39 15.67 -19.42
CA ASP A 321 -7.81 16.32 -20.59
C ASP A 321 -6.27 16.44 -20.56
N GLY A 322 -5.62 16.04 -19.45
CA GLY A 322 -4.17 16.19 -19.25
C GLY A 322 -3.70 17.63 -18.99
N SER A 323 -4.61 18.58 -18.74
CA SER A 323 -4.27 19.97 -18.41
C SER A 323 -3.59 20.13 -17.06
N SER A 324 -3.84 19.20 -16.13
CA SER A 324 -3.16 19.11 -14.84
C SER A 324 -2.85 17.68 -14.42
N HIS A 325 -1.75 17.53 -13.69
CA HIS A 325 -1.32 16.30 -13.03
C HIS A 325 -1.24 16.56 -11.53
N ASN A 326 -2.02 15.82 -10.73
CA ASN A 326 -2.24 16.09 -9.32
C ASN A 326 -1.57 14.99 -8.48
N ILE A 327 -0.49 15.35 -7.79
CA ILE A 327 0.26 14.46 -6.91
C ILE A 327 -0.30 14.61 -5.50
N TYR A 328 -0.95 13.57 -5.00
CA TYR A 328 -1.51 13.53 -3.64
C TYR A 328 -0.43 13.02 -2.68
N MET A 329 -0.25 13.73 -1.57
CA MET A 329 0.64 13.39 -0.48
C MET A 329 -0.19 13.19 0.79
N TYR A 330 -0.05 12.03 1.44
CA TYR A 330 -0.74 11.73 2.68
C TYR A 330 0.22 11.41 3.83
N GLY A 331 -0.05 12.05 4.98
CA GLY A 331 0.60 11.74 6.25
C GLY A 331 2.06 12.18 6.34
N GLY A 332 2.86 11.36 7.01
CA GLY A 332 4.27 11.56 7.34
C GLY A 332 4.50 12.15 8.73
N TRP A 333 5.77 12.45 9.04
CA TRP A 333 6.16 13.09 10.29
C TRP A 333 7.40 13.96 10.11
N ASP A 334 7.64 14.89 11.04
CA ASP A 334 8.82 15.75 11.03
C ASP A 334 9.93 15.16 11.92
N PRO A 335 11.06 14.68 11.35
CA PRO A 335 12.14 14.06 12.11
C PRO A 335 12.99 15.04 12.94
N THR A 336 12.73 16.34 12.83
CA THR A 336 13.42 17.40 13.57
C THR A 336 12.64 17.88 14.79
N GLN A 337 11.37 17.49 14.91
CA GLN A 337 10.47 17.92 15.99
C GLN A 337 9.93 16.71 16.74
N SER A 338 9.91 16.80 18.07
CA SER A 338 9.34 15.74 18.90
C SER A 338 7.83 15.65 18.70
N ASN A 339 7.32 14.44 18.46
CA ASN A 339 5.89 14.11 18.36
C ASN A 339 5.09 14.91 17.31
N LYS A 340 5.72 15.32 16.20
CA LYS A 340 5.03 16.02 15.11
C LYS A 340 4.69 15.06 13.96
N TYR A 341 3.45 14.56 13.97
CA TYR A 341 2.91 13.63 12.98
C TYR A 341 1.78 14.30 12.19
N PHE A 342 1.60 13.93 10.93
CA PHE A 342 0.64 14.56 10.04
C PHE A 342 -0.49 13.60 9.63
N ASP A 343 -1.70 14.14 9.51
CA ASP A 343 -2.90 13.48 8.96
C ASP A 343 -3.53 14.33 7.84
N GLU A 344 -2.70 15.07 7.13
CA GLU A 344 -3.15 15.98 6.09
C GLU A 344 -3.04 15.30 4.72
N VAL A 345 -3.98 15.60 3.82
CA VAL A 345 -3.84 15.29 2.39
C VAL A 345 -3.54 16.60 1.66
N TRP A 346 -2.38 16.65 1.05
CA TRP A 346 -1.92 17.76 0.21
C TRP A 346 -1.86 17.33 -1.25
N VAL A 347 -2.16 18.23 -2.17
CA VAL A 347 -2.07 18.00 -3.61
C VAL A 347 -1.10 18.99 -4.23
N LEU A 348 -0.03 18.50 -4.86
CA LEU A 348 0.82 19.30 -5.74
C LEU A 348 0.32 19.15 -7.17
N SER A 349 -0.23 20.22 -7.73
CA SER A 349 -0.67 20.25 -9.13
C SER A 349 0.44 20.73 -10.05
N LEU A 350 0.67 20.01 -11.15
CA LEU A 350 1.53 20.38 -12.27
C LEU A 350 0.65 20.77 -13.49
N PRO A 351 1.07 21.70 -14.34
CA PRO A 351 2.36 22.41 -14.36
C PRO A 351 2.36 23.71 -13.53
N SER A 352 1.34 23.98 -12.72
CA SER A 352 1.26 25.19 -11.90
C SER A 352 2.19 25.17 -10.68
N PHE A 353 2.74 24.02 -10.32
CA PHE A 353 3.53 23.79 -9.10
C PHE A 353 2.87 24.43 -7.88
N THR A 354 1.57 24.19 -7.72
CA THR A 354 0.75 24.78 -6.65
C THR A 354 0.34 23.69 -5.66
N TRP A 355 0.67 23.89 -4.39
CA TRP A 355 0.20 23.05 -3.30
C TRP A 355 -1.21 23.47 -2.86
N VAL A 356 -2.07 22.48 -2.62
CA VAL A 356 -3.42 22.66 -2.10
C VAL A 356 -3.65 21.65 -0.98
N GLN A 357 -3.93 22.12 0.23
CA GLN A 357 -4.40 21.24 1.31
C GLN A 357 -5.89 20.95 1.10
N ILE A 358 -6.22 19.68 0.88
CA ILE A 358 -7.61 19.26 0.63
C ILE A 358 -8.19 18.49 1.81
N TYR A 359 -7.37 18.14 2.80
CA TYR A 359 -7.84 17.48 4.02
C TYR A 359 -6.88 17.75 5.19
N SER A 360 -7.46 17.80 6.38
CA SER A 360 -6.77 17.77 7.67
C SER A 360 -7.55 16.85 8.59
N GLY A 361 -6.87 15.95 9.29
CA GLY A 361 -7.48 15.08 10.28
C GLY A 361 -6.71 15.01 11.59
N SER A 362 -6.99 13.96 12.37
CA SER A 362 -6.43 13.73 13.70
C SER A 362 -5.94 12.29 13.91
N SER A 363 -5.86 11.49 12.86
CA SER A 363 -5.42 10.10 12.85
C SER A 363 -4.16 9.97 11.98
N PRO A 364 -3.01 10.53 12.42
CA PRO A 364 -1.82 10.61 11.60
C PRO A 364 -1.32 9.23 11.16
N ARG A 365 -0.62 9.22 10.03
CA ARG A 365 -0.05 7.99 9.44
C ARG A 365 1.35 8.26 8.92
N PHE A 366 2.31 7.43 9.28
CA PHE A 366 3.65 7.41 8.69
C PHE A 366 4.20 5.99 8.58
N GLY A 367 5.12 5.76 7.65
CA GLY A 367 5.64 4.42 7.37
C GLY A 367 4.59 3.48 6.76
N HIS A 368 3.57 4.08 6.14
CA HIS A 368 2.52 3.41 5.38
C HIS A 368 2.84 3.46 3.89
N THR A 369 2.15 2.65 3.10
CA THR A 369 2.19 2.73 1.62
C THR A 369 0.82 3.15 1.09
N CYS A 370 0.75 3.64 -0.15
CA CYS A 370 -0.53 3.91 -0.80
C CYS A 370 -0.49 3.78 -2.31
N HIS A 371 -1.66 3.50 -2.92
CA HIS A 371 -1.81 3.24 -4.35
C HIS A 371 -3.10 3.82 -4.91
N THR A 372 -3.09 4.26 -6.16
CA THR A 372 -4.32 4.60 -6.90
C THR A 372 -5.03 3.31 -7.29
N VAL A 373 -6.29 3.15 -6.87
CA VAL A 373 -7.15 1.99 -7.12
C VAL A 373 -8.56 2.43 -7.50
N GLY A 374 -9.33 1.55 -8.14
CA GLY A 374 -10.74 1.83 -8.46
C GLY A 374 -10.90 3.15 -9.22
N ASN A 375 -10.03 3.41 -10.19
CA ASN A 375 -9.98 4.62 -11.05
C ASN A 375 -9.71 5.97 -10.38
N ARG A 376 -10.10 6.18 -9.11
CA ARG A 376 -10.02 7.50 -8.44
C ARG A 376 -9.83 7.42 -6.93
N GLN A 377 -9.72 6.23 -6.35
CA GLN A 377 -9.50 6.06 -4.93
C GLN A 377 -8.01 5.89 -4.65
N MET A 378 -7.55 6.39 -3.52
CA MET A 378 -6.27 6.05 -2.92
C MET A 378 -6.55 5.02 -1.82
N ILE A 379 -5.89 3.86 -1.89
CA ILE A 379 -5.84 2.91 -0.77
C ILE A 379 -4.58 3.19 0.04
N THR A 380 -4.70 3.28 1.35
CA THR A 380 -3.57 3.35 2.29
C THR A 380 -3.41 2.01 2.98
N ILE A 381 -2.17 1.61 3.26
CA ILE A 381 -1.86 0.34 3.90
C ILE A 381 -0.95 0.59 5.11
N GLY A 382 -1.38 0.13 6.28
CA GLY A 382 -0.66 0.13 7.55
C GLY A 382 -0.15 1.49 8.01
N GLY A 383 1.02 1.47 8.66
CA GLY A 383 1.69 2.63 9.22
C GLY A 383 1.46 2.80 10.72
N LEU A 384 2.14 3.81 11.24
CA LEU A 384 2.08 4.24 12.63
C LEU A 384 1.42 5.61 12.74
N ASP A 385 0.79 5.85 13.88
CA ASP A 385 0.25 7.15 14.30
C ASP A 385 1.18 7.89 15.26
N ASN A 386 2.07 7.18 15.95
CA ASN A 386 3.17 7.73 16.73
C ASN A 386 4.27 6.67 16.95
N ILE A 387 5.35 7.04 17.66
CA ILE A 387 6.49 6.13 17.90
C ILE A 387 6.17 4.95 18.83
N LYS A 388 5.03 4.95 19.53
CA LYS A 388 4.63 3.90 20.47
C LYS A 388 3.89 2.77 19.76
N ALA A 389 4.57 2.18 18.77
CA ALA A 389 4.03 1.16 17.87
C ALA A 389 3.45 -0.08 18.58
N THR A 390 3.83 -0.31 19.84
CA THR A 390 3.50 -1.48 20.64
C THR A 390 2.45 -1.25 21.73
N ASP A 391 2.00 -0.01 21.94
CA ASP A 391 1.12 0.31 23.07
C ASP A 391 -0.33 -0.15 22.83
N TYR A 392 -0.75 -0.31 21.57
CA TYR A 392 -2.11 -0.68 21.17
C TYR A 392 -2.18 -1.15 19.71
N CYS A 393 -3.30 -1.80 19.34
CA CYS A 393 -3.58 -2.20 17.97
C CYS A 393 -4.18 -1.06 17.15
N ASP A 394 -3.96 -1.16 15.84
CA ASP A 394 -4.58 -0.23 14.91
C ASP A 394 -6.09 -0.37 14.90
N TRP A 395 -6.80 0.77 14.77
CA TRP A 395 -8.25 0.76 14.63
C TRP A 395 -8.68 0.32 13.22
N GLU A 396 -7.81 0.51 12.22
CA GLU A 396 -7.89 -0.12 10.89
C GLU A 396 -7.36 -1.56 11.00
N TYR A 397 -8.13 -2.45 11.63
CA TYR A 397 -7.70 -3.81 11.95
C TYR A 397 -7.47 -4.72 10.72
N MET A 398 -7.89 -4.28 9.53
CA MET A 398 -7.55 -4.92 8.24
C MET A 398 -6.40 -4.21 7.52
N SER A 399 -5.71 -3.30 8.22
CA SER A 399 -4.57 -2.53 7.75
C SER A 399 -4.81 -1.63 6.54
N VAL A 400 -6.06 -1.41 6.13
CA VAL A 400 -6.36 -0.62 4.93
C VAL A 400 -7.32 0.54 5.21
N GLY A 401 -7.10 1.66 4.53
CA GLY A 401 -7.97 2.83 4.50
C GLY A 401 -8.24 3.28 3.06
N ILE A 402 -9.38 3.92 2.80
CA ILE A 402 -9.76 4.35 1.44
C ILE A 402 -10.06 5.85 1.42
N TYR A 403 -9.44 6.56 0.48
CA TYR A 403 -9.68 7.97 0.21
C TYR A 403 -10.15 8.19 -1.24
N ASP A 404 -11.37 8.65 -1.47
CA ASP A 404 -11.85 9.06 -2.80
C ASP A 404 -11.30 10.44 -3.17
N MET A 405 -10.32 10.45 -4.09
CA MET A 405 -9.54 11.65 -4.44
C MET A 405 -10.36 12.72 -5.16
N THR A 406 -11.49 12.36 -5.75
CA THR A 406 -12.42 13.31 -6.37
C THR A 406 -13.31 13.97 -5.32
N GLU A 407 -13.84 13.18 -4.37
CA GLU A 407 -14.80 13.65 -3.34
C GLU A 407 -14.13 14.51 -2.25
N GLY A 408 -12.84 14.32 -1.97
CA GLY A 408 -12.05 15.25 -1.15
C GLY A 408 -12.45 15.31 0.34
N THR A 409 -12.43 16.50 0.94
CA THR A 409 -12.57 16.68 2.40
C THR A 409 -13.84 16.06 3.01
N VAL A 410 -14.98 16.18 2.32
CA VAL A 410 -16.29 15.90 2.91
C VAL A 410 -16.60 14.40 2.92
N ASN A 411 -16.30 13.71 1.82
CA ASN A 411 -16.66 12.31 1.62
C ASN A 411 -15.48 11.44 1.13
N GLY A 412 -14.25 11.95 1.23
CA GLY A 412 -13.06 11.25 0.74
C GLY A 412 -12.74 10.01 1.56
N TRP A 413 -12.59 10.14 2.88
CA TRP A 413 -12.22 9.02 3.74
C TRP A 413 -13.41 8.08 4.03
N GLY A 414 -13.16 6.79 3.90
CA GLY A 414 -14.10 5.74 4.24
C GLY A 414 -13.46 4.35 4.27
N SER A 415 -14.29 3.34 4.51
CA SER A 415 -13.84 1.94 4.55
C SER A 415 -14.09 1.16 3.27
N VAL A 416 -14.78 1.77 2.31
CA VAL A 416 -15.30 1.09 1.12
C VAL A 416 -14.40 1.32 -0.08
N PHE A 417 -13.78 0.23 -0.55
CA PHE A 417 -13.21 0.15 -1.89
C PHE A 417 -14.31 -0.16 -2.91
N SER A 418 -14.31 0.56 -4.01
CA SER A 418 -15.27 0.39 -5.10
C SER A 418 -14.53 0.16 -6.42
N ALA A 419 -14.59 -1.06 -6.93
CA ALA A 419 -13.87 -1.47 -8.13
C ALA A 419 -14.35 -0.76 -9.41
N ASP A 420 -15.57 -0.22 -9.39
CA ASP A 420 -16.31 0.33 -10.52
C ASP A 420 -16.60 1.83 -10.42
N LYS A 421 -15.85 2.57 -9.59
CA LYS A 421 -15.97 4.04 -9.55
C LYS A 421 -15.74 4.64 -10.94
N ALA A 422 -16.41 5.76 -11.18
CA ALA A 422 -16.16 6.58 -12.35
C ALA A 422 -14.67 6.97 -12.46
N PRO A 423 -14.17 7.29 -13.67
CA PRO A 423 -12.85 7.88 -13.83
C PRO A 423 -12.62 9.08 -12.92
N TYR A 424 -11.36 9.29 -12.55
CA TYR A 424 -10.96 10.44 -11.75
C TYR A 424 -11.41 11.76 -12.40
N GLN A 425 -11.97 12.63 -11.57
CA GLN A 425 -12.19 14.04 -11.87
C GLN A 425 -11.41 14.90 -10.89
N VAL A 426 -10.96 16.05 -11.36
CA VAL A 426 -10.19 17.01 -10.55
C VAL A 426 -11.03 17.44 -9.37
N ASN A 427 -10.45 17.33 -8.17
CA ASN A 427 -11.10 17.77 -6.94
C ASN A 427 -11.45 19.27 -7.01
N ASN A 428 -12.60 19.66 -6.45
CA ASN A 428 -13.09 21.02 -6.51
C ASN A 428 -12.13 22.05 -5.89
N GLN A 429 -11.48 21.75 -4.76
CA GLN A 429 -10.49 22.63 -4.13
C GLN A 429 -9.25 22.81 -5.00
N VAL A 430 -8.82 21.74 -5.67
CA VAL A 430 -7.69 21.80 -6.63
C VAL A 430 -8.06 22.66 -7.83
N SER A 431 -9.21 22.40 -8.47
CA SER A 431 -9.68 23.21 -9.61
C SER A 431 -9.92 24.68 -9.23
N ALA A 432 -10.33 24.97 -8.00
CA ALA A 432 -10.45 26.35 -7.52
C ALA A 432 -9.08 27.06 -7.43
N ALA A 433 -8.01 26.33 -7.11
CA ALA A 433 -6.67 26.88 -6.97
C ALA A 433 -5.91 27.04 -8.30
N ILE A 434 -6.19 26.19 -9.30
CA ILE A 434 -5.48 26.18 -10.59
C ILE A 434 -6.35 26.61 -11.78
N GLY A 435 -7.63 26.88 -11.54
CA GLY A 435 -8.66 27.09 -12.56
C GLY A 435 -9.13 25.79 -13.21
N GLY A 436 -10.05 25.91 -14.17
CA GLY A 436 -10.68 24.77 -14.83
C GLY A 436 -11.85 24.19 -14.03
N GLY A 437 -12.07 22.88 -14.17
CA GLY A 437 -13.15 22.14 -13.53
C GLY A 437 -12.86 20.64 -13.42
N PRO A 438 -13.88 19.82 -13.11
CA PRO A 438 -13.69 18.38 -12.85
C PRO A 438 -13.07 17.61 -14.02
N ASP A 439 -13.34 18.06 -15.24
CA ASP A 439 -12.84 17.41 -16.46
C ASP A 439 -11.51 18.00 -16.98
N GLY A 440 -10.92 18.96 -16.24
CA GLY A 440 -9.67 19.63 -16.60
C GLY A 440 -9.85 21.10 -16.98
N ASN A 441 -9.19 21.53 -18.06
CA ASN A 441 -9.02 22.91 -18.51
C ASN A 441 -8.38 23.82 -17.46
N ALA A 442 -7.36 23.33 -16.75
CA ALA A 442 -6.58 24.17 -15.84
C ALA A 442 -6.07 25.42 -16.57
N THR A 443 -6.26 26.60 -15.96
CA THR A 443 -5.85 27.88 -16.56
C THR A 443 -4.51 28.36 -16.04
N LYS A 444 -4.08 27.86 -14.88
CA LYS A 444 -2.78 28.15 -14.28
C LYS A 444 -1.73 27.19 -14.85
N LEU A 445 -1.09 27.62 -15.94
CA LEU A 445 -0.16 26.81 -16.72
C LEU A 445 1.31 27.20 -16.56
N LEU A 446 1.59 28.03 -15.55
CA LEU A 446 2.91 28.53 -15.19
C LEU A 446 3.01 28.52 -13.66
N PRO A 447 4.16 28.16 -13.08
CA PRO A 447 4.39 28.34 -11.64
C PRO A 447 4.25 29.79 -11.21
N ASP A 448 3.74 30.03 -10.00
CA ASP A 448 3.82 31.34 -9.40
C ASP A 448 5.31 31.68 -9.16
N GLY A 449 5.79 32.75 -9.81
CA GLY A 449 7.22 33.10 -9.84
C GLY A 449 7.99 32.58 -11.06
N GLY A 450 7.35 31.81 -11.94
CA GLY A 450 7.93 31.29 -13.17
C GLY A 450 8.76 30.01 -13.00
N TRP A 451 9.33 29.53 -14.12
CA TRP A 451 10.25 28.41 -14.13
C TRP A 451 11.57 28.78 -13.48
N SER A 452 12.09 27.92 -12.61
CA SER A 452 13.30 28.22 -11.84
C SER A 452 14.55 28.39 -12.69
N THR A 453 14.60 27.73 -13.85
CA THR A 453 15.68 27.88 -14.84
C THR A 453 15.11 27.79 -16.26
N THR A 454 15.90 28.22 -17.25
CA THR A 454 15.57 28.04 -18.67
C THR A 454 15.50 26.57 -19.07
N LEU A 455 16.24 25.69 -18.39
CA LEU A 455 16.20 24.24 -18.62
C LEU A 455 14.87 23.63 -18.16
N VAL A 456 14.38 24.02 -16.99
CA VAL A 456 13.04 23.61 -16.53
C VAL A 456 11.96 24.16 -17.47
N ALA A 457 12.07 25.43 -17.88
CA ALA A 457 11.15 26.00 -18.86
C ALA A 457 11.12 25.19 -20.16
N ASN A 458 12.30 24.77 -20.65
CA ASN A 458 12.40 24.00 -21.88
C ASN A 458 11.76 22.60 -21.73
N LEU A 459 12.00 21.93 -20.60
CA LEU A 459 11.40 20.62 -20.32
C LEU A 459 9.85 20.65 -20.38
N PHE A 460 9.23 21.71 -19.87
CA PHE A 460 7.77 21.82 -19.80
C PHE A 460 7.13 22.53 -21.00
N THR A 461 7.86 23.40 -21.70
CA THR A 461 7.29 24.28 -22.75
C THR A 461 7.94 24.14 -24.12
N GLY A 462 9.10 23.49 -24.21
CA GLY A 462 9.94 23.50 -25.42
C GLY A 462 10.62 24.85 -25.68
N THR A 463 10.61 25.77 -24.71
CA THR A 463 11.19 27.12 -24.85
C THR A 463 12.11 27.44 -23.68
N ASN A 464 13.12 28.28 -23.92
CA ASN A 464 14.02 28.78 -22.87
C ASN A 464 13.46 30.01 -22.12
N ASN A 465 12.15 30.26 -22.18
CA ASN A 465 11.53 31.41 -21.54
C ASN A 465 10.93 31.04 -20.17
N GLN A 466 11.52 31.55 -19.09
CA GLN A 466 11.10 31.24 -17.71
C GLN A 466 9.69 31.73 -17.34
N THR A 467 9.07 32.58 -18.14
CA THR A 467 7.70 33.06 -17.92
C THR A 467 6.70 32.50 -18.93
N GLN A 468 7.11 31.56 -19.78
CA GLN A 468 6.23 30.94 -20.77
C GLN A 468 5.30 29.92 -20.10
N PRO A 469 3.97 30.05 -20.22
CA PRO A 469 3.05 29.02 -19.78
C PRO A 469 3.15 27.77 -20.67
N VAL A 470 2.84 26.59 -20.10
CA VAL A 470 2.70 25.35 -20.86
C VAL A 470 1.59 25.50 -21.90
N ASN A 471 1.85 25.04 -23.12
CA ASN A 471 0.87 25.07 -24.20
C ASN A 471 0.13 23.73 -24.26
N ILE A 472 -1.11 23.69 -23.75
CA ILE A 472 -1.98 22.50 -23.80
C ILE A 472 -2.44 22.20 -25.24
N GLY A 473 -2.40 23.18 -26.15
CA GLY A 473 -2.91 23.05 -27.51
C GLY A 473 -2.04 22.27 -28.49
N ASN A 474 -0.87 21.78 -28.07
CA ASN A 474 0.13 21.17 -28.95
C ASN A 474 0.81 19.92 -28.36
N THR A 475 0.19 19.20 -27.43
CA THR A 475 0.44 17.76 -27.34
C THR A 475 -0.01 17.17 -28.67
N THR A 476 0.93 17.13 -29.62
CA THR A 476 0.88 16.16 -30.69
C THR A 476 0.66 14.84 -29.99
N LEU A 477 -0.56 14.35 -30.08
CA LEU A 477 -0.82 12.92 -30.01
C LEU A 477 0.22 12.33 -30.96
N LEU A 478 1.31 11.77 -30.41
CA LEU A 478 2.04 10.74 -31.13
C LEU A 478 0.93 9.83 -31.63
N PRO A 479 0.85 9.56 -32.95
CA PRO A 479 -0.28 8.88 -33.52
C PRO A 479 -0.48 7.63 -32.66
N SER A 480 -1.67 7.53 -32.05
CA SER A 480 -2.17 6.29 -31.48
C SER A 480 -1.68 5.22 -32.43
N ALA A 481 -0.73 4.39 -31.95
CA ALA A 481 -0.12 3.36 -32.77
C ALA A 481 -1.30 2.69 -33.44
N LYS A 482 -1.41 2.86 -34.78
CA LYS A 482 -2.56 2.38 -35.55
C LYS A 482 -2.84 1.00 -35.02
N SER A 483 -3.94 0.86 -34.29
CA SER A 483 -4.39 -0.44 -33.84
C SER A 483 -4.51 -1.23 -35.13
N LYS A 484 -3.57 -2.14 -35.39
CA LYS A 484 -3.75 -3.11 -36.45
C LYS A 484 -4.99 -3.86 -36.03
N ASN A 485 -6.13 -3.49 -36.63
CA ASN A 485 -7.44 -4.12 -36.58
C ASN A 485 -7.43 -5.47 -35.85
N THR A 486 -7.42 -5.43 -34.52
CA THR A 486 -7.76 -6.56 -33.67
C THR A 486 -9.21 -6.36 -33.37
N LYS A 487 -10.02 -7.15 -34.07
CA LYS A 487 -11.48 -7.08 -34.13
C LYS A 487 -12.10 -6.64 -32.80
N THR A 488 -12.41 -5.34 -32.72
CA THR A 488 -13.43 -4.76 -31.84
C THR A 488 -14.78 -5.27 -32.32
N ALA A 489 -15.02 -6.57 -32.08
CA ALA A 489 -16.26 -7.28 -32.37
C ALA A 489 -16.55 -8.32 -31.27
N ALA A 490 -16.01 -8.15 -30.06
CA ALA A 490 -16.16 -9.13 -28.97
C ALA A 490 -16.57 -8.55 -27.61
N ILE A 491 -16.88 -7.25 -27.49
CA ILE A 491 -17.41 -6.66 -26.23
C ILE A 491 -18.63 -5.72 -26.47
N ILE A 492 -19.07 -5.51 -27.71
CA ILE A 492 -20.37 -4.86 -28.03
C ILE A 492 -21.18 -5.78 -28.96
N GLY A 493 -21.36 -7.03 -28.51
CA GLY A 493 -22.16 -8.07 -29.18
C GLY A 493 -22.84 -9.01 -28.18
N GLY A 494 -22.98 -8.59 -26.92
CA GLY A 494 -23.52 -9.37 -25.80
C GLY A 494 -24.92 -8.98 -25.35
N THR A 495 -25.65 -8.17 -26.13
CA THR A 495 -27.02 -7.73 -25.78
C THR A 495 -28.07 -8.07 -26.85
N ILE A 496 -27.66 -8.61 -28.01
CA ILE A 496 -28.57 -9.06 -29.08
C ILE A 496 -28.43 -10.58 -29.39
N GLY A 497 -27.38 -11.25 -28.91
CA GLY A 497 -27.24 -12.72 -28.98
C GLY A 497 -27.96 -13.51 -27.88
N GLY A 498 -28.33 -12.85 -26.77
CA GLY A 498 -28.99 -13.49 -25.62
C GLY A 498 -30.46 -13.83 -25.84
N VAL A 499 -31.15 -13.11 -26.73
CA VAL A 499 -32.58 -13.37 -27.01
C VAL A 499 -32.74 -14.56 -27.97
N GLY A 500 -31.80 -14.75 -28.91
CA GLY A 500 -31.82 -15.91 -29.81
C GLY A 500 -31.53 -17.24 -29.10
N GLY A 501 -30.58 -17.26 -28.16
CA GLY A 501 -30.22 -18.46 -27.41
C GLY A 501 -31.35 -18.96 -26.49
N ILE A 502 -32.08 -18.04 -25.85
CA ILE A 502 -33.21 -18.39 -24.97
C ILE A 502 -34.39 -18.95 -25.78
N VAL A 503 -34.66 -18.41 -26.97
CA VAL A 503 -35.73 -18.92 -27.85
C VAL A 503 -35.40 -20.31 -28.40
N VAL A 504 -34.14 -20.58 -28.77
CA VAL A 504 -33.71 -21.90 -29.23
C VAL A 504 -33.73 -22.93 -28.09
N LEU A 505 -33.31 -22.56 -26.87
CA LEU A 505 -33.37 -23.45 -25.71
C LEU A 505 -34.82 -23.74 -25.25
N ALA A 506 -35.71 -22.75 -25.37
CA ALA A 506 -37.14 -22.93 -25.10
C ALA A 506 -37.81 -23.82 -26.15
N LEU A 507 -37.48 -23.66 -27.44
CA LEU A 507 -37.98 -24.51 -28.53
C LEU A 507 -37.45 -25.95 -28.42
N LEU A 508 -36.17 -26.15 -28.07
CA LEU A 508 -35.60 -27.48 -27.85
C LEU A 508 -36.21 -28.15 -26.62
N SER A 509 -36.41 -27.42 -25.52
CA SER A 509 -37.09 -27.96 -24.32
C SER A 509 -38.54 -28.33 -24.63
N TRP A 510 -39.25 -27.50 -25.41
CA TRP A 510 -40.63 -27.78 -25.82
C TRP A 510 -40.73 -29.00 -26.75
N LEU A 511 -39.79 -29.18 -27.69
CA LEU A 511 -39.74 -30.35 -28.58
C LEU A 511 -39.36 -31.63 -27.82
N CYS A 512 -38.46 -31.56 -26.83
CA CYS A 512 -38.09 -32.70 -25.98
C CYS A 512 -39.25 -33.16 -25.08
N VAL A 513 -40.04 -32.22 -24.54
CA VAL A 513 -41.22 -32.54 -23.71
C VAL A 513 -42.38 -33.08 -24.56
N ARG A 514 -42.46 -32.73 -25.85
CA ARG A 514 -43.55 -33.16 -26.73
C ARG A 514 -43.33 -34.52 -27.40
N HIS A 515 -42.09 -35.03 -27.42
CA HIS A 515 -41.74 -36.29 -28.09
C HIS A 515 -41.35 -37.46 -27.17
N TYR A 516 -41.38 -37.30 -25.85
CA TYR A 516 -41.18 -38.40 -24.90
C TYR A 516 -42.39 -38.56 -23.96
N PRO A 517 -43.43 -39.33 -24.33
CA PRO A 517 -44.37 -39.80 -23.34
C PRO A 517 -43.72 -40.95 -22.55
N ALA A 518 -43.72 -40.79 -21.22
CA ALA A 518 -43.34 -41.76 -20.19
C ALA A 518 -41.84 -41.93 -19.89
N PHE A 519 -41.28 -41.12 -18.97
CA PHE A 519 -40.23 -41.60 -18.05
C PHE A 519 -40.05 -40.82 -16.72
N PHE A 520 -40.90 -39.86 -16.37
CA PHE A 520 -40.86 -39.22 -15.05
C PHE A 520 -42.16 -39.44 -14.27
N LYS A 521 -42.25 -40.60 -13.63
CA LYS A 521 -43.16 -40.85 -12.51
C LYS A 521 -42.52 -41.84 -11.52
N LYS A 522 -41.31 -41.51 -11.02
CA LYS A 522 -40.66 -42.23 -9.92
C LYS A 522 -39.58 -41.43 -9.17
N SER A 523 -39.77 -40.11 -8.99
CA SER A 523 -38.80 -39.26 -8.28
C SER A 523 -39.39 -38.42 -7.13
N GLU A 524 -40.69 -38.45 -6.87
CA GLU A 524 -41.30 -37.67 -5.77
C GLU A 524 -41.62 -38.52 -4.52
N ALA A 525 -41.64 -39.84 -4.62
CA ALA A 525 -41.88 -40.70 -3.45
C ALA A 525 -40.64 -40.92 -2.57
N GLY A 526 -39.42 -40.84 -3.13
CA GLY A 526 -38.17 -41.06 -2.39
C GLY A 526 -37.70 -39.84 -1.59
N GLY A 527 -38.10 -38.62 -1.99
CA GLY A 527 -37.69 -37.39 -1.30
C GLY A 527 -38.43 -37.13 0.00
N GLN A 528 -39.70 -37.51 0.10
CA GLN A 528 -40.50 -37.31 1.34
C GLN A 528 -40.10 -38.28 2.46
N GLU A 529 -39.76 -39.52 2.14
CA GLU A 529 -39.36 -40.54 3.14
C GLU A 529 -37.99 -40.22 3.76
N GLN A 530 -37.09 -39.58 2.99
CA GLN A 530 -35.76 -39.20 3.46
C GLN A 530 -35.79 -37.94 4.35
N LEU A 531 -36.69 -36.99 4.05
CA LEU A 531 -36.92 -35.79 4.87
C LEU A 531 -37.62 -36.09 6.21
N GLU A 532 -38.55 -37.06 6.26
CA GLU A 532 -39.15 -37.48 7.54
C GLU A 532 -38.14 -38.20 8.44
N LYS A 533 -37.21 -38.96 7.86
CA LYS A 533 -36.16 -39.66 8.60
C LYS A 533 -35.13 -38.70 9.20
N GLU A 534 -34.72 -37.67 8.47
CA GLU A 534 -33.83 -36.62 8.99
C GLU A 534 -34.51 -35.76 10.07
N ARG A 535 -35.82 -35.49 9.93
CA ARG A 535 -36.59 -34.78 10.96
C ARG A 535 -36.73 -35.57 12.26
N ALA A 536 -36.91 -36.89 12.19
CA ALA A 536 -36.97 -37.76 13.36
C ALA A 536 -35.62 -37.86 14.10
N ASP A 537 -34.50 -37.92 13.36
CA ASP A 537 -33.15 -37.93 13.95
C ASP A 537 -32.79 -36.59 14.63
N MET A 538 -33.24 -35.46 14.07
CA MET A 538 -33.04 -34.13 14.66
C MET A 538 -33.84 -33.95 15.97
N LEU A 539 -35.08 -34.45 16.02
CA LEU A 539 -35.89 -34.43 17.24
C LEU A 539 -35.32 -35.36 18.33
N GLY A 540 -34.82 -36.53 17.95
CA GLY A 540 -34.19 -37.48 18.88
C GLY A 540 -32.88 -36.94 19.50
N LYS A 541 -32.06 -36.20 18.74
CA LYS A 541 -30.85 -35.53 19.27
C LYS A 541 -31.19 -34.39 20.22
N SER A 542 -32.22 -33.60 19.93
CA SER A 542 -32.68 -32.51 20.80
C SER A 542 -33.21 -33.03 22.15
N GLU A 543 -33.93 -34.16 22.17
CA GLU A 543 -34.39 -34.80 23.41
C GLU A 543 -33.24 -35.42 24.23
N LEU A 544 -32.21 -35.94 23.56
CA LEU A 544 -31.02 -36.50 24.19
C LEU A 544 -30.14 -35.42 24.84
N ASP A 545 -29.98 -34.27 24.18
CA ASP A 545 -29.23 -33.12 24.72
C ASP A 545 -29.99 -32.41 25.85
N SER A 546 -31.32 -32.35 25.77
CA SER A 546 -32.19 -31.86 26.87
C SER A 546 -32.10 -32.77 28.12
N LYS A 547 -32.12 -34.10 27.94
CA LYS A 547 -31.93 -35.05 29.06
C LYS A 547 -30.53 -34.97 29.65
N ARG A 548 -29.48 -34.84 28.83
CA ARG A 548 -28.09 -34.68 29.28
C ARG A 548 -27.83 -33.37 30.03
N LEU A 549 -28.52 -32.28 29.68
CA LEU A 549 -28.49 -31.04 30.47
C LEU A 549 -29.23 -31.15 31.81
N SER A 550 -30.30 -31.96 31.88
CA SER A 550 -31.08 -32.14 33.12
C SER A 550 -30.45 -33.10 34.13
N GLU A 551 -29.58 -34.02 33.71
CA GLU A 551 -28.85 -34.96 34.59
C GLU A 551 -27.52 -34.40 35.13
N ALA A 552 -27.07 -33.24 34.66
CA ALA A 552 -25.82 -32.59 35.11
C ALA A 552 -25.98 -31.70 36.37
N ILE A 553 -27.18 -31.62 36.96
CA ILE A 553 -27.42 -30.83 38.17
C ILE A 553 -28.04 -31.72 39.26
N LYS A 554 -27.19 -32.19 40.19
CA LYS A 554 -27.61 -32.67 41.51
C LYS A 554 -26.96 -31.80 42.61
N PRO A 555 -27.68 -31.52 43.72
CA PRO A 555 -27.25 -30.57 44.72
C PRO A 555 -26.28 -31.21 45.74
N GLY A 556 -25.18 -30.51 46.04
CA GLY A 556 -24.22 -30.91 47.08
C GLY A 556 -23.22 -29.80 47.43
N GLU A 557 -23.46 -29.14 48.56
CA GLU A 557 -22.56 -28.51 49.54
C GLU A 557 -21.43 -27.54 49.08
N LEU A 558 -21.57 -26.27 49.47
CA LEU A 558 -20.55 -25.20 49.44
C LEU A 558 -19.98 -24.96 50.86
N PRO A 559 -18.65 -24.81 51.04
CA PRO A 559 -18.07 -24.15 52.21
C PRO A 559 -18.09 -22.61 52.09
N PRO A 560 -17.94 -21.87 53.20
CA PRO A 560 -18.44 -20.50 53.32
C PRO A 560 -17.42 -19.44 52.89
N GLY A 561 -17.94 -18.34 52.34
CA GLY A 561 -17.24 -17.06 52.29
C GLY A 561 -17.23 -16.46 50.90
N ILE A 562 -18.31 -15.75 50.54
CA ILE A 562 -18.30 -14.44 49.88
C ILE A 562 -19.76 -13.99 49.79
N HIS A 563 -20.03 -12.78 50.30
CA HIS A 563 -21.34 -12.17 50.34
C HIS A 563 -21.88 -11.89 48.93
N ARG A 564 -23.11 -12.35 48.70
CA ARG A 564 -23.93 -12.06 47.53
C ARG A 564 -24.61 -10.71 47.72
N VAL A 565 -24.39 -9.77 46.80
CA VAL A 565 -25.35 -8.68 46.53
C VAL A 565 -25.98 -9.02 45.19
N MET A 566 -27.25 -9.41 45.22
CA MET A 566 -28.09 -9.48 44.03
C MET A 566 -28.57 -8.07 43.69
N THR A 567 -28.63 -7.75 42.40
CA THR A 567 -29.61 -6.79 41.90
C THR A 567 -30.27 -7.38 40.65
N GLU A 568 -31.58 -7.55 40.75
CA GLU A 568 -32.50 -7.89 39.66
C GLU A 568 -32.50 -6.79 38.60
N VAL A 569 -32.52 -7.19 37.33
CA VAL A 569 -32.79 -6.26 36.22
C VAL A 569 -34.28 -6.34 35.91
N SER A 570 -35.02 -5.32 36.34
CA SER A 570 -36.31 -4.95 35.74
C SER A 570 -36.09 -3.71 34.89
N GLY A 571 -36.56 -3.76 33.64
CA GLY A 571 -36.46 -2.64 32.71
C GLY A 571 -37.28 -1.42 33.16
N THR A 572 -36.82 -0.24 32.79
CA THR A 572 -37.59 0.86 32.17
C THR A 572 -36.67 2.03 31.84
N THR A 573 -37.09 2.76 30.81
CA THR A 573 -36.54 3.96 30.18
C THR A 573 -36.29 5.14 31.13
N ALA A 574 -35.15 5.84 31.02
CA ALA A 574 -35.03 7.32 31.12
C ALA A 574 -33.58 7.83 30.94
N ARG A 575 -33.45 9.01 30.33
CA ARG A 575 -32.24 9.83 30.16
C ARG A 575 -31.74 10.42 31.49
N SER A 576 -30.41 10.60 31.63
CA SER A 576 -29.81 11.81 32.22
C SER A 576 -28.29 11.86 32.02
N GLU A 577 -27.79 13.05 31.67
CA GLU A 577 -26.40 13.50 31.74
C GLU A 577 -25.86 13.50 33.19
N LEU A 578 -24.56 13.26 33.41
CA LEU A 578 -23.61 14.23 33.98
C LEU A 578 -22.21 13.64 34.26
N ALA A 579 -21.21 14.50 34.03
CA ALA A 579 -20.01 14.77 34.82
C ALA A 579 -18.80 13.79 34.83
N ALA A 580 -17.70 14.41 34.42
CA ALA A 580 -16.32 13.96 34.51
C ALA A 580 -15.83 13.81 35.95
N ASN A 581 -14.97 12.82 36.18
CA ASN A 581 -14.01 12.83 37.30
C ASN A 581 -12.60 12.54 36.77
N ARG A 582 -11.72 13.53 36.97
CA ARG A 582 -10.26 13.43 36.84
C ARG A 582 -9.74 12.55 37.97
N PHE A 583 -8.87 11.59 37.66
CA PHE A 583 -7.93 11.02 38.62
C PHE A 583 -6.52 11.48 38.25
N VAL A 584 -5.88 12.17 39.19
CA VAL A 584 -4.45 12.50 39.19
C VAL A 584 -3.77 11.39 39.98
N VAL A 585 -2.77 10.74 39.40
CA VAL A 585 -1.86 9.84 40.11
C VAL A 585 -0.45 10.40 39.96
N GLU A 586 0.07 10.99 41.04
CA GLU A 586 1.50 11.22 41.23
C GLU A 586 2.18 9.86 41.43
N MET A 587 3.20 9.56 40.60
CA MET A 587 4.09 8.43 40.82
C MET A 587 5.44 8.94 41.29
N GLY A 588 5.76 8.66 42.56
CA GLY A 588 7.07 8.90 43.17
C GLY A 588 8.15 7.99 42.57
N ALA A 589 9.36 8.53 42.50
CA ALA A 589 10.56 7.86 42.02
C ALA A 589 11.00 6.71 42.96
N PRO A 590 11.58 5.60 42.44
CA PRO A 590 12.16 4.57 43.29
C PRO A 590 13.62 4.88 43.67
N GLU A 591 13.91 4.70 44.96
CA GLU A 591 15.23 4.69 45.57
C GLU A 591 16.10 3.53 45.08
N VAL A 592 17.40 3.80 45.03
CA VAL A 592 18.50 2.90 44.74
C VAL A 592 18.81 2.04 45.96
N HIS A 593 18.91 0.72 45.77
CA HIS A 593 19.57 -0.18 46.72
C HIS A 593 20.78 -0.83 46.05
N GLU A 594 21.96 -0.41 46.46
CA GLU A 594 23.21 -1.17 46.36
C GLU A 594 23.20 -2.33 47.35
N LEU A 595 23.67 -3.50 46.93
CA LEU A 595 24.26 -4.50 47.83
C LEU A 595 25.39 -5.24 47.10
N GLY A 596 26.60 -5.07 47.64
CA GLY A 596 27.49 -6.14 48.09
C GLY A 596 28.15 -7.03 47.05
#